data_AF-A0A7I7NM62-F1
#
_entry.id   AF-A0A7I7NM62-F1
#
_cell.length_a   1.000
_cell.length_b   1.000
_cell.length_c   1.000
_cell.angle_alpha   90.00
_cell.angle_beta   90.00
_cell.angle_gamma   90.00
#
_symmetry.space_group_name_H-M   'P 1'
#
loop_
_entity.id
_entity.type
_entity.pdbx_description
1 polymer ?
#
loop_
_entity_poly.entity_id
_entity_poly.type
_entity_poly.pdbx_seq_one_letter_code
_entity_poly.pdbx_strand_id
1 'polypeptide(L)'
;MNFADEVARARVSVPRGEVPPGSEAQIDYGRLGMWLNPATAKRVAVWAFVMVLSCSRHLFVRPVVRMDQTTWCTCHVEAFEFFNGIPARLVCDNLKTGVDKPDLYDPKINRTYAELAAHYDCLIDPARAFKPKDKPRVERPMPYVRDSFWRGREFTSLAQMQGEAARWSREVAGLRHSRASTAASRCGCSKRSRPIR
;
A
#
# COMPACT_ATOMS: atom_id res chain seq x y z
N MET A 1 14.54 -11.25 -45.64
CA MET A 1 13.81 -11.76 -44.46
C MET A 1 14.40 -11.10 -43.24
N ASN A 2 13.65 -10.22 -42.58
CA ASN A 2 14.16 -9.31 -41.54
C ASN A 2 13.86 -9.88 -40.15
N PHE A 3 14.90 -10.17 -39.37
CA PHE A 3 14.82 -10.68 -37.98
C PHE A 3 14.14 -9.72 -36.99
N ALA A 4 13.75 -8.52 -37.42
CA ALA A 4 13.12 -7.49 -36.58
C ALA A 4 11.63 -7.74 -36.32
N ASP A 5 10.93 -8.47 -37.20
CA ASP A 5 9.47 -8.67 -37.09
C ASP A 5 9.08 -9.81 -36.15
N GLU A 6 10.01 -10.73 -35.84
CA GLU A 6 9.77 -11.87 -34.94
C GLU A 6 9.86 -11.50 -33.45
N VAL A 7 10.66 -10.47 -33.11
CA VAL A 7 10.86 -10.02 -31.71
C VAL A 7 9.66 -9.18 -31.22
N ALA A 8 8.82 -8.67 -32.12
CA ALA A 8 7.65 -7.87 -31.78
C ALA A 8 6.46 -8.70 -31.24
N ARG A 9 6.47 -10.03 -31.38
CA ARG A 9 5.35 -10.90 -30.95
C ARG A 9 5.38 -11.37 -29.49
N ALA A 10 6.38 -10.98 -28.69
CA ALA A 10 6.54 -11.50 -27.32
C ALA A 10 6.17 -10.52 -26.18
N ARG A 11 5.28 -9.54 -26.41
CA ARG A 11 4.77 -8.66 -25.34
C ARG A 11 3.25 -8.47 -25.37
N VAL A 12 2.52 -9.57 -25.50
CA VAL A 12 1.09 -9.57 -25.11
C VAL A 12 1.05 -9.71 -23.59
N SER A 13 0.99 -8.57 -22.89
CA SER A 13 0.59 -8.57 -21.48
C SER A 13 -0.89 -8.88 -21.42
N VAL A 14 -1.24 -10.14 -21.17
CA VAL A 14 -2.62 -10.55 -20.90
C VAL A 14 -3.10 -9.71 -19.71
N PRO A 15 -4.15 -8.88 -19.85
CA PRO A 15 -4.76 -8.21 -18.71
C PRO A 15 -5.12 -9.29 -17.70
N ARG A 16 -4.59 -9.20 -16.47
CA ARG A 16 -5.13 -10.03 -15.38
C ARG A 16 -6.62 -9.71 -15.28
N GLY A 17 -7.45 -10.74 -15.23
CA GLY A 17 -8.90 -10.60 -15.08
C GLY A 17 -9.26 -9.75 -13.85
N GLU A 18 -10.52 -9.38 -13.75
CA GLU A 18 -11.04 -8.58 -12.63
C GLU A 18 -10.64 -9.20 -11.29
N VAL A 19 -9.96 -8.41 -10.46
CA VAL A 19 -9.61 -8.79 -9.08
C VAL A 19 -10.85 -8.54 -8.24
N PRO A 20 -11.46 -9.56 -7.60
CA PRO A 20 -12.66 -9.35 -6.80
C PRO A 20 -12.43 -8.32 -5.68
N PRO A 21 -13.44 -7.50 -5.34
CA PRO A 21 -13.34 -6.61 -4.19
C PRO A 21 -12.92 -7.37 -2.92
N GLY A 22 -11.96 -6.82 -2.18
CA GLY A 22 -11.46 -7.42 -0.94
C GLY A 22 -10.55 -8.63 -1.12
N SER A 23 -10.24 -9.09 -2.35
CA SER A 23 -9.42 -10.29 -2.53
C SER A 23 -7.92 -10.04 -2.31
N GLU A 24 -7.44 -8.82 -2.57
CA GLU A 24 -6.00 -8.51 -2.54
C GLU A 24 -5.77 -7.03 -2.21
N ALA A 25 -4.81 -6.78 -1.32
CA ALA A 25 -4.18 -5.47 -1.15
C ALA A 25 -2.66 -5.58 -1.31
N GLN A 26 -2.07 -4.52 -1.86
CA GLN A 26 -0.62 -4.37 -2.00
C GLN A 26 -0.11 -3.38 -0.95
N ILE A 27 0.98 -3.75 -0.31
CA ILE A 27 1.64 -2.97 0.72
C ILE A 27 2.99 -2.49 0.19
N ASP A 28 3.22 -1.19 0.34
CA ASP A 28 4.49 -0.53 0.02
C ASP A 28 4.95 0.32 1.22
N TYR A 29 6.25 0.49 1.34
CA TYR A 29 6.87 1.31 2.38
C TYR A 29 7.94 2.20 1.76
N GLY A 30 7.82 3.51 1.96
CA GLY A 30 8.73 4.45 1.31
C GLY A 30 9.04 5.66 2.18
N ARG A 31 10.28 6.14 2.09
CA ARG A 31 10.68 7.40 2.74
C ARG A 31 9.97 8.57 2.08
N LEU A 32 9.29 9.40 2.86
CA LEU A 32 8.68 10.66 2.40
C LEU A 32 9.73 11.78 2.37
N GLY A 33 10.50 11.92 3.46
CA GLY A 33 11.51 12.98 3.57
C GLY A 33 12.05 13.13 4.98
N MET A 34 12.63 14.29 5.26
CA MET A 34 13.01 14.70 6.63
C MET A 34 11.99 15.71 7.15
N TRP A 35 11.66 15.60 8.44
CA TRP A 35 10.78 16.52 9.14
C TRP A 35 11.44 16.99 10.42
N LEU A 36 11.39 18.29 10.69
CA LEU A 36 11.77 18.83 11.99
C LEU A 36 10.60 18.59 12.95
N ASN A 37 10.76 17.64 13.87
CA ASN A 37 9.74 17.34 14.86
C ASN A 37 9.68 18.47 15.91
N PRO A 38 8.59 19.26 15.98
CA PRO A 38 8.53 20.41 16.88
C PRO A 38 8.60 20.02 18.36
N ALA A 39 8.12 18.82 18.73
CA ALA A 39 8.14 18.36 20.11
C ALA A 39 9.55 17.98 20.61
N THR A 40 10.47 17.63 19.71
CA THR A 40 11.83 17.21 20.09
C THR A 40 12.93 18.13 19.54
N ALA A 41 12.57 19.10 18.70
CA ALA A 41 13.48 19.93 17.91
C ALA A 41 14.51 19.15 17.06
N LYS A 42 14.22 17.87 16.77
CA LYS A 42 15.12 17.01 15.99
C LYS A 42 14.58 16.78 14.57
N ARG A 43 15.49 16.78 13.61
CA ARG A 43 15.21 16.32 12.24
C ARG A 43 15.14 14.80 12.21
N VAL A 44 13.99 14.25 11.88
CA VAL A 44 13.74 12.81 11.79
C VAL A 44 13.33 12.41 10.37
N ALA A 45 13.67 11.20 9.96
CA ALA A 45 13.17 10.64 8.71
C ALA A 45 11.70 10.24 8.89
N VAL A 46 10.85 10.64 7.94
CA VAL A 46 9.46 10.21 7.86
C VAL A 46 9.32 9.19 6.74
N TRP A 47 8.68 8.08 7.07
CA TRP A 47 8.32 7.01 6.16
C TRP A 47 6.81 6.97 6.00
N ALA A 48 6.33 6.39 4.91
CA ALA A 48 4.92 6.13 4.67
C ALA A 48 4.71 4.64 4.54
N PHE A 49 3.83 4.11 5.38
CA PHE A 49 3.11 2.88 5.09
C PHE A 49 2.02 3.18 4.09
N VAL A 50 1.92 2.36 3.04
CA VAL A 50 0.87 2.48 2.02
C VAL A 50 0.22 1.13 1.81
N MET A 51 -1.10 1.09 1.88
CA MET A 51 -1.90 -0.07 1.48
C MET A 51 -2.82 0.34 0.32
N VAL A 52 -2.81 -0.44 -0.77
CA VAL A 52 -3.63 -0.19 -1.96
C VAL A 52 -4.49 -1.41 -2.24
N LEU A 53 -5.81 -1.25 -2.30
CA LEU A 53 -6.72 -2.32 -2.72
C LEU A 53 -6.54 -2.57 -4.23
N SER A 54 -6.22 -3.81 -4.62
CA SER A 54 -5.91 -4.13 -6.02
C SER A 54 -7.10 -3.93 -6.97
N CYS A 55 -8.32 -4.14 -6.48
CA CYS A 55 -9.57 -3.99 -7.24
C CYS A 55 -9.90 -2.52 -7.56
N SER A 56 -9.99 -1.67 -6.53
CA SER A 56 -10.45 -0.27 -6.67
C SER A 56 -9.34 0.75 -6.80
N ARG A 57 -8.08 0.35 -6.57
CA ARG A 57 -6.92 1.25 -6.41
C ARG A 57 -7.06 2.24 -5.25
N HIS A 58 -8.06 2.06 -4.38
CA HIS A 58 -8.23 2.88 -3.20
C HIS A 58 -7.03 2.69 -2.28
N LEU A 59 -6.42 3.80 -1.86
CA LEU A 59 -5.15 3.79 -1.14
C LEU A 59 -5.26 4.45 0.22
N PHE A 60 -4.68 3.79 1.21
CA PHE A 60 -4.48 4.29 2.56
C PHE A 60 -3.00 4.63 2.74
N VAL A 61 -2.71 5.78 3.36
CA VAL A 61 -1.35 6.20 3.71
C VAL A 61 -1.28 6.57 5.18
N ARG A 62 -0.26 6.03 5.86
CA ARG A 62 0.09 6.39 7.24
C ARG A 62 1.56 6.79 7.34
N PRO A 63 1.84 8.07 7.62
CA PRO A 63 3.18 8.54 7.94
C PRO A 63 3.66 8.00 9.30
N VAL A 64 4.91 7.55 9.35
CA VAL A 64 5.55 6.99 10.54
C VAL A 64 7.00 7.47 10.66
N VAL A 65 7.50 7.55 11.89
CA VAL A 65 8.90 7.94 12.19
C VAL A 65 9.72 6.79 12.75
N ARG A 66 9.08 5.65 13.03
CA ARG A 66 9.71 4.38 13.41
C ARG A 66 9.23 3.29 12.47
N MET A 67 10.07 2.27 12.29
CA MET A 67 9.79 1.13 11.42
C MET A 67 9.96 -0.17 12.20
N ASP A 68 9.27 -0.26 13.34
CA ASP A 68 9.26 -1.44 14.21
C ASP A 68 7.98 -2.26 13.99
N GLN A 69 7.94 -3.46 14.60
CA GLN A 69 6.82 -4.40 14.49
C GLN A 69 5.51 -3.85 15.04
N THR A 70 5.58 -3.07 16.11
CA THR A 70 4.40 -2.46 16.72
C THR A 70 3.79 -1.45 15.77
N THR A 71 4.61 -0.54 15.22
CA THR A 71 4.19 0.43 14.20
C THR A 71 3.62 -0.28 12.98
N TRP A 72 4.25 -1.38 12.56
CA TRP A 72 3.78 -2.19 11.44
C TRP A 72 2.36 -2.73 11.66
N CYS A 73 2.09 -3.35 12.82
CA CYS A 73 0.76 -3.88 13.14
C CYS A 73 -0.27 -2.76 13.24
N THR A 74 0.05 -1.68 13.94
CA THR A 74 -0.83 -0.51 14.06
C THR A 74 -1.23 0.03 12.69
N CYS A 75 -0.28 0.12 11.75
CA CYS A 75 -0.57 0.53 10.38
C CYS A 75 -1.56 -0.40 9.65
N HIS A 76 -1.53 -1.71 9.92
CA HIS A 76 -2.47 -2.67 9.33
C HIS A 76 -3.86 -2.52 9.90
N VAL A 77 -3.97 -2.47 11.23
CA VAL A 77 -5.26 -2.32 11.92
C VAL A 77 -5.95 -1.03 11.47
N GLU A 78 -5.23 0.09 11.48
CA GLU A 78 -5.80 1.36 11.03
C GLU A 78 -6.16 1.35 9.54
N ALA A 79 -5.41 0.62 8.70
CA ALA A 79 -5.79 0.46 7.30
C ALA A 79 -7.08 -0.36 7.15
N PHE A 80 -7.24 -1.45 7.90
CA PHE A 80 -8.46 -2.26 7.87
C PHE A 80 -9.68 -1.46 8.35
N GLU A 81 -9.52 -0.68 9.42
CA GLU A 81 -10.53 0.27 9.89
C GLU A 81 -10.86 1.31 8.82
N PHE A 82 -9.83 1.89 8.18
CA PHE A 82 -10.01 2.87 7.12
C PHE A 82 -10.81 2.32 5.93
N PHE A 83 -10.53 1.09 5.51
CA PHE A 83 -11.26 0.42 4.43
C PHE A 83 -12.60 -0.18 4.89
N ASN A 84 -12.87 -0.19 6.20
CA ASN A 84 -13.98 -0.91 6.82
C ASN A 84 -14.04 -2.39 6.38
N GLY A 85 -12.87 -3.03 6.32
CA GLY A 85 -12.73 -4.41 5.85
C GLY A 85 -11.30 -4.90 5.78
N ILE A 86 -11.15 -6.22 5.79
CA ILE A 86 -9.86 -6.92 5.77
C ILE A 86 -9.70 -7.59 4.40
N PRO A 87 -8.64 -7.28 3.63
CA PRO A 87 -8.34 -8.00 2.41
C PRO A 87 -7.99 -9.47 2.70
N ALA A 88 -8.50 -10.40 1.89
CA ALA A 88 -8.19 -11.82 2.02
C ALA A 88 -6.70 -12.13 1.82
N ARG A 89 -6.00 -11.28 1.07
CA ARG A 89 -4.58 -11.43 0.76
C ARG A 89 -3.82 -10.11 0.82
N LEU A 90 -2.72 -10.10 1.55
CA LEU A 90 -1.80 -8.98 1.68
C LEU A 90 -0.50 -9.29 0.95
N VAL A 91 -0.16 -8.45 -0.04
CA VAL A 91 1.05 -8.61 -0.84
C VAL A 91 2.03 -7.54 -0.46
N CYS A 92 3.11 -7.93 0.21
CA CYS A 92 4.18 -7.00 0.55
C CYS A 92 5.20 -6.98 -0.60
N ASP A 93 5.60 -5.79 -1.05
CA ASP A 93 6.70 -5.66 -1.99
C ASP A 93 8.02 -5.60 -1.20
N ASN A 94 8.83 -6.66 -1.26
CA ASN A 94 10.18 -6.65 -0.67
C ASN A 94 11.03 -5.62 -1.40
N LEU A 95 11.30 -4.55 -0.69
CA LEU A 95 12.44 -3.70 -0.95
C LEU A 95 13.69 -4.51 -0.61
N LYS A 96 14.33 -5.08 -1.62
CA LYS A 96 15.71 -5.57 -1.53
C LYS A 96 16.55 -4.55 -0.72
N THR A 97 17.08 -5.04 0.39
CA THR A 97 18.29 -4.60 1.11
C THR A 97 18.73 -3.16 0.87
N GLY A 98 18.16 -2.25 1.65
CA GLY A 98 18.85 -1.04 2.09
C GLY A 98 18.82 -1.06 3.62
N VAL A 99 19.96 -0.80 4.25
CA VAL A 99 20.22 -0.95 5.71
C VAL A 99 19.20 -0.22 6.59
N ASP A 100 18.47 0.75 6.03
CA ASP A 100 17.50 1.58 6.75
C ASP A 100 16.03 1.10 6.68
N LYS A 101 15.75 -0.10 6.15
CA LYS A 101 14.38 -0.63 6.02
C LYS A 101 14.19 -1.89 6.87
N PRO A 102 12.99 -2.06 7.47
CA PRO A 102 12.64 -3.32 8.12
C PRO A 102 12.67 -4.43 7.06
N ASP A 103 13.50 -5.44 7.32
CA ASP A 103 13.54 -6.62 6.48
C ASP A 103 12.29 -7.46 6.78
N LEU A 104 11.47 -7.72 5.76
CA LEU A 104 10.31 -8.60 5.91
C LEU A 104 10.72 -10.02 6.33
N TYR A 105 11.99 -10.38 6.11
CA TYR A 105 12.60 -11.64 6.54
C TYR A 105 13.20 -11.59 7.96
N ASP A 106 13.13 -10.46 8.66
CA ASP A 106 13.44 -10.45 10.10
C ASP A 106 12.52 -11.48 10.78
N PRO A 107 13.08 -12.51 11.45
CA PRO A 107 12.30 -13.57 12.09
C PRO A 107 11.20 -13.05 13.03
N LYS A 108 11.44 -11.90 13.68
CA LYS A 108 10.46 -11.29 14.58
C LYS A 108 9.33 -10.61 13.82
N ILE A 109 9.63 -9.95 12.70
CA ILE A 109 8.60 -9.40 11.80
C ILE A 109 7.76 -10.53 11.21
N ASN A 110 8.39 -11.60 10.73
CA ASN A 110 7.70 -12.76 10.17
C ASN A 110 6.75 -13.43 11.19
N ARG A 111 7.19 -13.61 12.44
CA ARG A 111 6.32 -14.12 13.52
C ARG A 111 5.11 -13.22 13.75
N THR A 112 5.34 -11.92 13.91
CA THR A 112 4.28 -10.93 14.12
C THR A 112 3.29 -10.92 12.95
N TYR A 113 3.79 -11.08 11.73
CA TYR A 113 2.99 -11.23 10.52
C TYR A 113 2.11 -12.47 10.55
N ALA A 114 2.64 -13.62 10.96
CA ALA A 114 1.87 -14.85 11.08
C ALA A 114 0.76 -14.72 12.14
N GLU A 115 1.05 -14.07 13.26
CA GLU A 115 0.05 -13.78 14.31
C GLU A 115 -1.04 -12.85 13.80
N LEU A 116 -0.68 -11.78 13.06
CA LEU A 116 -1.64 -10.86 12.44
C LEU A 116 -2.50 -11.54 11.36
N ALA A 117 -1.88 -12.35 10.51
CA ALA A 117 -2.55 -13.15 9.49
C ALA A 117 -3.58 -14.10 10.09
N ALA A 118 -3.20 -14.81 11.15
CA ALA A 118 -4.08 -15.74 11.87
C ALA A 118 -5.21 -15.00 12.58
N HIS A 119 -4.93 -13.86 13.21
CA HIS A 119 -5.95 -13.08 13.93
C HIS A 119 -7.02 -12.51 13.01
N TYR A 120 -6.64 -12.01 11.83
CA TYR A 120 -7.54 -11.39 10.87
C TYR A 120 -8.01 -12.33 9.75
N ASP A 121 -7.66 -13.61 9.80
CA ASP A 121 -7.99 -14.63 8.78
C ASP A 121 -7.60 -14.17 7.36
N CYS A 122 -6.38 -13.65 7.22
CA CYS A 122 -5.85 -13.13 5.96
C CYS A 122 -4.51 -13.79 5.59
N LEU A 123 -4.29 -14.00 4.29
CA LEU A 123 -3.06 -14.60 3.78
C LEU A 123 -2.02 -13.51 3.51
N ILE A 124 -0.83 -13.62 4.10
CA ILE A 124 0.28 -12.72 3.76
C ILE A 124 1.21 -13.42 2.77
N ASP A 125 1.35 -12.83 1.59
CA ASP A 125 2.20 -13.34 0.51
C ASP A 125 3.44 -12.45 0.34
N PRO A 126 4.59 -12.83 0.94
CA PRO A 126 5.87 -12.18 0.69
C PRO A 126 6.50 -12.61 -0.64
N ALA A 127 6.05 -13.69 -1.27
CA ALA A 127 6.71 -14.31 -2.42
C ALA A 127 6.52 -13.53 -3.73
N ARG A 128 5.43 -12.76 -3.87
CA ARG A 128 5.22 -11.91 -5.06
C ARG A 128 6.21 -10.76 -5.20
N ALA A 129 6.87 -10.37 -4.11
CA ALA A 129 7.97 -9.41 -4.10
C ALA A 129 9.17 -9.85 -4.95
N PHE A 130 9.43 -11.16 -5.04
CA PHE A 130 10.61 -11.70 -5.71
C PHE A 130 10.43 -11.91 -7.21
N LYS A 131 9.22 -11.71 -7.75
CA LYS A 131 8.94 -11.78 -9.20
C LYS A 131 8.53 -10.41 -9.77
N PRO A 132 9.46 -9.41 -9.77
CA PRO A 132 9.17 -8.07 -10.30
C PRO A 132 8.87 -8.06 -11.81
N LYS A 133 9.26 -9.09 -12.57
CA LYS A 133 8.99 -9.20 -14.02
C LYS A 133 7.51 -9.39 -14.36
N ASP A 134 6.70 -9.92 -13.43
CA ASP A 134 5.27 -10.22 -13.61
C ASP A 134 4.36 -9.20 -12.92
N LYS A 135 4.95 -8.14 -12.36
CA LYS A 135 4.19 -6.98 -11.91
C LYS A 135 3.91 -6.19 -13.20
N PRO A 136 2.66 -6.12 -13.70
CA PRO A 136 2.31 -5.06 -14.66
C PRO A 136 2.81 -3.75 -14.07
N ARG A 137 3.12 -2.71 -14.87
CA ARG A 137 3.54 -1.39 -14.37
C ARG A 137 2.47 -0.83 -13.40
N VAL A 138 2.45 -1.33 -12.18
CA VAL A 138 1.67 -0.84 -11.07
C VAL A 138 2.36 0.46 -10.78
N GLU A 139 1.63 1.56 -11.04
CA GLU A 139 2.05 2.88 -10.61
C GLU A 139 2.54 2.76 -9.17
N ARG A 140 3.83 3.06 -8.97
CA ARG A 140 4.39 3.11 -7.64
C ARG A 140 3.61 4.19 -6.90
N PRO A 141 2.95 3.89 -5.77
CA PRO A 141 2.16 4.90 -5.07
C PRO A 141 3.08 5.98 -4.47
N MET A 142 4.33 5.63 -4.18
CA MET A 142 5.23 6.51 -3.44
C MET A 142 5.58 7.84 -4.13
N PRO A 143 5.94 7.91 -5.42
CA PRO A 143 6.06 9.18 -6.13
C PRO A 143 4.82 10.07 -5.97
N TYR A 144 3.62 9.50 -6.17
CA TYR A 144 2.38 10.26 -6.05
C TYR A 144 2.13 10.78 -4.63
N VAL A 145 2.35 9.96 -3.61
CA VAL A 145 2.23 10.37 -2.20
C VAL A 145 3.23 11.49 -1.89
N ARG A 146 4.47 11.40 -2.39
CA ARG A 146 5.47 12.46 -2.20
C ARG A 146 5.05 13.77 -2.85
N ASP A 147 4.54 13.72 -4.06
CA ASP A 147 4.25 14.93 -4.83
C ASP A 147 2.95 15.63 -4.40
N SER A 148 1.93 14.87 -4.02
CA SER A 148 0.59 15.43 -3.75
C SER A 148 0.22 15.55 -2.27
N PHE A 149 0.79 14.70 -1.41
CA PHE A 149 0.58 14.76 0.03
C PHE A 149 1.76 15.43 0.74
N TRP A 150 3.01 15.04 0.44
CA TRP A 150 4.15 15.47 1.24
C TRP A 150 4.72 16.84 0.84
N ARG A 151 4.91 17.06 -0.46
CA ARG A 151 5.61 18.24 -0.98
C ARG A 151 4.91 19.54 -0.59
N GLY A 152 5.68 20.47 -0.02
CA GLY A 152 5.21 21.81 0.31
C GLY A 152 4.28 21.90 1.53
N ARG A 153 4.07 20.80 2.26
CA ARG A 153 3.29 20.80 3.49
C ARG A 153 4.19 20.87 4.72
N GLU A 154 3.69 21.56 5.74
CA GLU A 154 4.29 21.60 7.06
C GLU A 154 3.35 20.93 8.06
N PHE A 155 3.93 20.24 9.03
CA PHE A 155 3.17 19.53 10.05
C PHE A 155 3.70 19.92 11.43
N THR A 156 2.78 20.25 12.33
CA THR A 156 3.10 20.66 13.71
C THR A 156 3.26 19.46 14.63
N SER A 157 2.69 18.31 14.26
CA SER A 157 2.81 17.05 15.01
C SER A 157 2.67 15.83 14.11
N LEU A 158 3.15 14.67 14.57
CA LEU A 158 2.94 13.40 13.88
C LEU A 158 1.45 13.04 13.81
N ALA A 159 0.69 13.33 14.87
CA ALA A 159 -0.75 13.08 14.91
C ALA A 159 -1.49 13.91 13.84
N GLN A 160 -1.16 15.19 13.70
CA GLN A 160 -1.71 16.03 12.61
C GLN A 160 -1.34 15.43 11.25
N MET A 161 -0.07 15.08 11.05
CA MET A 161 0.41 14.50 9.79
C MET A 161 -0.34 13.22 9.42
N GLN A 162 -0.60 12.35 10.40
CA GLN A 162 -1.36 11.11 10.20
C GLN A 162 -2.85 11.37 9.92
N GLY A 163 -3.48 12.29 10.66
CA GLY A 163 -4.87 12.68 10.43
C GLY A 163 -5.07 13.30 9.04
N GLU A 164 -4.14 14.16 8.61
CA GLU A 164 -4.16 14.75 7.27
C GLU A 164 -3.91 13.73 6.16
N ALA A 165 -3.03 12.75 6.38
CA ALA A 165 -2.80 11.67 5.43
C ALA A 165 -4.06 10.81 5.25
N ALA A 166 -4.72 10.43 6.35
CA ALA A 166 -5.98 9.69 6.30
C ALA A 166 -7.09 10.48 5.59
N ARG A 167 -7.19 11.79 5.85
CA ARG A 167 -8.13 12.67 5.14
C ARG A 167 -7.81 12.73 3.64
N TRP A 168 -6.54 12.97 3.29
CA TRP A 168 -6.08 13.00 1.89
C TRP A 168 -6.34 11.68 1.16
N SER A 169 -6.16 10.54 1.84
CA SER A 169 -6.51 9.21 1.32
C SER A 169 -7.99 9.10 0.95
N ARG A 170 -8.90 9.60 1.80
CA ARG A 170 -10.36 9.60 1.52
C ARG A 170 -10.74 10.56 0.40
N GLU A 171 -10.26 11.79 0.48
CA GLU A 171 -10.80 12.92 -0.29
C GLU A 171 -10.10 13.15 -1.61
N VAL A 172 -8.81 12.83 -1.72
CA VAL A 172 -8.01 13.15 -2.92
C VAL A 172 -7.63 11.87 -3.64
N ALA A 173 -7.08 10.91 -2.91
CA ALA A 173 -6.64 9.67 -3.50
C ALA A 173 -7.81 8.73 -3.86
N GLY A 174 -8.84 8.68 -3.02
CA GLY A 174 -10.06 7.87 -3.23
C GLY A 174 -10.96 8.36 -4.36
N LEU A 175 -10.86 9.64 -4.77
CA LEU A 175 -11.66 10.20 -5.87
C LEU A 175 -11.10 9.92 -7.26
N ARG A 176 -9.93 9.27 -7.37
CA ARG A 176 -9.28 8.94 -8.66
C ARG A 176 -9.95 7.78 -9.42
N HIS A 177 -11.27 7.66 -9.41
CA HIS A 177 -11.97 6.64 -10.20
C HIS A 177 -11.50 6.66 -11.67
N SER A 178 -10.78 5.59 -12.01
CA SER A 178 -10.77 4.85 -13.27
C SER A 178 -11.34 5.57 -14.51
N ARG A 179 -10.49 5.81 -15.51
CA ARG A 179 -10.90 5.97 -16.92
C ARG A 179 -11.51 4.68 -17.53
N ALA A 180 -12.07 3.80 -16.71
CA ALA A 180 -12.77 2.57 -17.11
C ALA A 180 -14.19 2.55 -16.51
N SER A 181 -14.85 3.71 -16.49
CA SER A 181 -16.18 3.88 -15.89
C SER A 181 -17.19 4.33 -16.94
N THR A 182 -17.34 3.57 -18.02
CA THR A 182 -18.54 3.64 -18.88
C THR A 182 -19.18 2.26 -19.00
N ALA A 183 -19.34 1.56 -17.86
CA ALA A 183 -20.19 0.36 -17.74
C ALA A 183 -20.40 -0.11 -16.28
N ALA A 184 -20.45 0.79 -15.28
CA ALA A 184 -20.59 0.38 -13.87
C ALA A 184 -21.79 1.04 -13.17
N SER A 185 -22.99 0.85 -13.73
CA SER A 185 -24.26 1.06 -13.02
C SER A 185 -24.86 -0.24 -12.46
N ARG A 186 -24.06 -1.31 -12.34
CA ARG A 186 -24.52 -2.62 -11.81
C ARG A 186 -23.49 -3.41 -10.98
N CYS A 187 -22.43 -2.79 -10.47
CA CYS A 187 -21.59 -3.48 -9.48
C CYS A 187 -22.23 -3.27 -8.09
N GLY A 188 -23.25 -4.08 -7.81
CA GLY A 188 -23.81 -4.23 -6.47
C GLY A 188 -22.70 -4.71 -5.55
N CYS A 189 -22.08 -3.77 -4.83
CA CYS A 189 -21.19 -4.06 -3.72
C CYS A 189 -22.05 -4.72 -2.62
N SER A 190 -22.27 -6.03 -2.75
CA SER A 190 -22.83 -6.86 -1.69
C SER A 190 -21.82 -6.87 -0.55
N LYS A 191 -22.08 -5.99 0.42
CA LYS A 191 -21.41 -5.89 1.71
C LYS A 191 -21.23 -7.28 2.34
N ARG A 192 -20.06 -7.89 2.17
CA ARG A 192 -19.53 -8.84 3.15
C ARG A 192 -18.38 -8.17 3.87
N SER A 193 -18.72 -7.11 4.59
CA SER A 193 -17.91 -6.60 5.69
C SER A 193 -17.91 -7.68 6.77
N ARG A 194 -16.80 -8.41 6.93
CA ARG A 194 -16.58 -9.14 8.18
C ARG A 194 -16.25 -8.09 9.24
N PRO A 195 -17.01 -8.00 10.33
CA PRO A 195 -16.76 -7.02 11.38
C PRO A 195 -15.39 -7.27 12.00
N ILE A 196 -14.68 -6.19 12.32
CA ILE A 196 -13.52 -6.19 13.19
C ILE A 196 -14.03 -6.68 14.55
N ARG A 197 -13.54 -7.81 15.03
CA ARG A 197 -14.02 -8.46 16.25
C ARG A 197 -13.31 -7.91 17.48
#